data_AF-A0A2N3J2G9-F1
#
_entry.id   AF-A0A2N3J2G9-F1
#
_cell.length_a   1.000
_cell.length_b   1.000
_cell.length_c   1.000
_cell.angle_alpha   90.00
_cell.angle_beta   90.00
_cell.angle_gamma   90.00
#
_symmetry.space_group_name_H-M   'P 1'
#
loop_
_entity.id
_entity.type
_entity.pdbx_description
1 polymer ?
#
loop_
_entity_poly.entity_id
_entity_poly.type
_entity_poly.pdbx_seq_one_letter_code
_entity_poly.pdbx_strand_id
1 'polypeptide(L)'
;MARYQFFTIPASNRQQYTFIDMASPTFLHEKAALLTQGFEVEEDFIDATSPREAVEKYQSNFLYVADEIGKSDSTYAAAVAILELGKGLLGNKTR
;
A
#
# COMPACT_ATOMS: atom_id res chain seq x y z
N MET A 1 -16.07 11.51 1.62
CA MET A 1 -14.78 10.77 1.65
C MET A 1 -14.64 10.10 0.30
N ALA A 2 -13.42 9.99 -0.23
CA ALA A 2 -13.16 9.28 -1.46
C ALA A 2 -13.07 7.76 -1.17
N ARG A 3 -13.38 6.95 -2.17
CA ARG A 3 -13.32 5.49 -2.09
C ARG A 3 -12.14 5.01 -2.91
N TYR A 4 -11.28 4.24 -2.30
CA TYR A 4 -10.11 3.67 -2.95
C TYR A 4 -10.26 2.17 -3.05
N GLN A 5 -10.22 1.65 -4.28
CA GLN A 5 -10.16 0.22 -4.52
C GLN A 5 -8.71 -0.23 -4.49
N PHE A 6 -8.39 -1.18 -3.61
CA PHE A 6 -7.08 -1.80 -3.56
C PHE A 6 -7.03 -3.04 -4.43
N PHE A 7 -5.84 -3.28 -4.97
CA PHE A 7 -5.49 -4.40 -5.82
C PHE A 7 -4.21 -5.02 -5.31
N THR A 8 -4.13 -6.35 -5.25
CA THR A 8 -2.93 -7.05 -4.80
C THR A 8 -2.60 -8.25 -5.67
N ILE A 9 -1.31 -8.59 -5.77
CA ILE A 9 -0.88 -9.83 -6.40
C ILE A 9 -1.13 -10.99 -5.42
N PRO A 10 -1.83 -12.06 -5.83
CA PRO A 10 -2.02 -13.26 -5.01
C PRO A 10 -0.68 -13.84 -4.57
N ALA A 11 -0.64 -14.46 -3.39
CA ALA A 11 0.58 -15.02 -2.78
C ALA A 11 1.72 -14.00 -2.48
N SER A 12 1.52 -12.69 -2.73
CA SER A 12 2.47 -11.65 -2.32
C SER A 12 2.33 -11.22 -0.85
N ASN A 13 1.41 -11.83 -0.10
CA ASN A 13 1.04 -11.42 1.26
C ASN A 13 0.72 -9.92 1.35
N ARG A 14 -0.01 -9.38 0.36
CA ARG A 14 -0.36 -7.96 0.24
C ARG A 14 0.83 -6.99 0.17
N GLN A 15 2.05 -7.48 -0.06
CA GLN A 15 3.25 -6.63 -0.21
C GLN A 15 3.32 -5.97 -1.59
N GLN A 16 2.79 -6.63 -2.62
CA GLN A 16 2.66 -6.07 -3.96
C GLN A 16 1.22 -5.63 -4.15
N TYR A 17 0.99 -4.32 -3.98
CA TYR A 17 -0.33 -3.72 -4.09
C TYR A 17 -0.29 -2.39 -4.82
N THR A 18 -1.46 -2.00 -5.34
CA THR A 18 -1.73 -0.67 -5.86
C THR A 18 -3.18 -0.30 -5.54
N PHE A 19 -3.54 0.96 -5.75
CA PHE A 19 -4.90 1.43 -5.51
C PHE A 19 -5.33 2.42 -6.58
N ILE A 20 -6.64 2.49 -6.82
CA ILE A 20 -7.25 3.45 -7.74
C ILE A 20 -8.39 4.16 -7.01
N ASP A 21 -8.50 5.47 -7.21
CA ASP A 21 -9.68 6.23 -6.79
C ASP A 21 -10.89 5.80 -7.64
N MET A 22 -11.94 5.32 -6.98
CA MET A 22 -13.16 4.86 -7.65
C MET A 22 -13.94 5.99 -8.34
N ALA A 23 -13.70 7.25 -7.96
CA ALA A 23 -14.26 8.41 -8.64
C ALA A 23 -13.46 8.84 -9.88
N SER A 24 -12.29 8.23 -10.12
CA SER A 24 -11.47 8.52 -11.30
C SER A 24 -12.21 8.16 -12.58
N PRO A 25 -12.22 9.04 -13.61
CA PRO A 25 -12.84 8.73 -14.90
C PRO A 25 -12.13 7.57 -15.62
N THR A 26 -10.88 7.27 -15.25
CA THR A 26 -10.09 6.16 -15.81
C THR A 26 -10.21 4.87 -15.01
N PHE A 27 -11.02 4.84 -13.94
CA PHE A 27 -11.14 3.71 -13.02
C PHE A 27 -11.35 2.36 -13.72
N LEU A 28 -12.30 2.27 -14.65
CA LEU A 28 -12.61 1.02 -15.34
C LEU A 28 -11.46 0.54 -16.24
N HIS A 29 -10.78 1.47 -16.89
CA HIS A 29 -9.66 1.17 -17.78
C HIS A 29 -8.43 0.69 -16.99
N GLU A 30 -8.07 1.41 -15.93
CA GLU A 30 -6.98 1.04 -15.04
C GLU A 30 -7.26 -0.29 -14.33
N LYS A 31 -8.49 -0.49 -13.84
CA LYS A 31 -8.92 -1.77 -13.25
C LYS A 31 -8.72 -2.93 -14.22
N ALA A 32 -9.19 -2.81 -15.47
CA ALA A 32 -9.03 -3.86 -16.46
C ALA A 32 -7.54 -4.17 -16.76
N ALA A 33 -6.71 -3.13 -16.80
CA ALA A 33 -5.27 -3.28 -16.99
C ALA A 33 -4.61 -4.01 -15.81
N LEU A 34 -4.99 -3.70 -14.58
CA LEU A 34 -4.48 -4.37 -13.38
C LEU A 34 -4.90 -5.84 -13.32
N LEU A 35 -6.17 -6.14 -13.61
CA LEU A 35 -6.66 -7.53 -13.67
C LEU A 35 -5.90 -8.36 -14.72
N THR A 36 -5.59 -7.77 -15.88
CA THR A 36 -4.79 -8.43 -16.92
C THR A 36 -3.35 -8.70 -16.50
N GLN A 37 -2.79 -7.86 -15.61
CA GLN A 37 -1.46 -8.02 -15.04
C GLN A 37 -1.41 -9.06 -13.91
N GLY A 38 -2.55 -9.67 -13.55
CA GLY A 38 -2.63 -10.66 -12.49
C GLY A 38 -2.84 -10.07 -11.10
N PHE A 39 -3.20 -8.79 -10.99
CA PHE A 39 -3.71 -8.25 -9.74
C PHE A 39 -5.14 -8.74 -9.51
N GLU A 40 -5.47 -8.99 -8.25
CA GLU A 40 -6.82 -9.27 -7.79
C GLU A 40 -7.36 -8.06 -7.02
N VAL A 41 -8.68 -7.88 -7.10
CA VAL A 41 -9.40 -6.84 -6.36
C VAL A 41 -9.50 -7.28 -4.91
N GLU A 42 -9.07 -6.42 -3.99
CA GLU A 42 -9.31 -6.64 -2.57
C GLU A 42 -10.82 -6.52 -2.28
N GLU A 43 -11.37 -7.44 -1.47
CA GLU A 43 -12.82 -7.68 -1.37
C GLU A 43 -13.65 -6.43 -1.00
N ASP A 44 -13.04 -5.44 -0.33
CA ASP A 44 -13.69 -4.19 0.06
C ASP A 44 -12.90 -2.95 -0.37
N PHE A 45 -13.60 -1.82 -0.48
CA PHE A 45 -13.00 -0.51 -0.74
C PHE A 45 -12.69 0.21 0.58
N ILE A 46 -11.72 1.12 0.54
CA ILE A 46 -11.35 1.92 1.70
C ILE A 46 -11.88 3.35 1.52
N ASP A 47 -12.76 3.76 2.43
CA ASP A 47 -13.15 5.16 2.58
C ASP A 47 -12.02 5.95 3.26
N ALA A 48 -11.52 6.99 2.58
CA ALA A 48 -10.47 7.86 3.09
C ALA A 48 -10.64 9.30 2.60
N THR A 49 -10.09 10.26 3.33
CA THR A 49 -10.05 11.68 2.93
C THR A 49 -8.91 11.98 1.98
N SER A 50 -7.89 11.11 1.93
CA SER A 50 -6.74 11.24 1.04
C SER A 50 -6.15 9.87 0.65
N PRO A 51 -5.38 9.78 -0.45
CA PRO A 51 -4.67 8.56 -0.82
C PRO A 51 -3.74 8.04 0.28
N ARG A 52 -3.11 8.96 1.04
CA ARG A 52 -2.24 8.61 2.15
C ARG A 52 -3.00 7.88 3.26
N GLU A 53 -4.15 8.42 3.67
CA GLU A 53 -5.00 7.78 4.67
C GLU A 53 -5.51 6.42 4.18
N ALA A 54 -5.82 6.28 2.89
CA ALA A 54 -6.23 5.00 2.31
C ALA A 54 -5.13 3.93 2.47
N VAL A 55 -3.87 4.29 2.19
CA VAL A 55 -2.71 3.40 2.37
C VAL A 55 -2.47 3.07 3.83
N GLU A 56 -2.57 4.05 4.73
CA GLU A 56 -2.42 3.84 6.18
C GLU A 56 -3.49 2.86 6.71
N LYS A 57 -4.74 2.99 6.26
CA LYS A 57 -5.83 2.06 6.59
C LYS A 57 -5.61 0.66 6.01
N TYR A 58 -5.16 0.58 4.74
CA TYR A 58 -4.84 -0.69 4.09
C TYR A 58 -3.74 -1.46 4.83
N GLN A 59 -2.66 -0.78 5.22
CA GLN A 59 -1.56 -1.38 5.99
C GLN A 59 -1.96 -1.73 7.42
N SER A 60 -2.83 -0.94 8.05
CA SER A 60 -3.31 -1.21 9.41
C SER A 60 -4.19 -2.47 9.48
N ASN A 61 -5.03 -2.69 8.46
CA ASN A 61 -5.79 -3.94 8.31
C ASN A 61 -4.87 -5.15 8.09
N PHE A 62 -3.67 -4.94 7.55
CA PHE A 62 -2.64 -5.99 7.42
C PHE A 62 -1.86 -6.19 8.72
N LEU A 63 -1.61 -5.15 9.52
CA LEU A 63 -0.85 -5.27 10.78
C LEU A 63 -1.46 -6.31 11.72
N TYR A 64 -2.79 -6.44 11.73
CA TYR A 64 -3.48 -7.46 12.51
C TYR A 64 -3.22 -8.90 12.03
N VAL A 65 -3.06 -9.10 10.71
CA VAL A 65 -2.75 -10.40 10.10
C VAL A 65 -1.25 -10.70 10.16
N ALA A 66 -0.41 -9.68 10.02
CA ALA A 66 1.04 -9.82 10.03
C ALA A 66 1.61 -10.02 11.42
N ASP A 67 0.97 -9.54 12.50
CA ASP A 67 1.42 -9.80 13.87
C ASP A 67 1.36 -11.31 14.22
N GLU A 68 0.42 -12.06 13.63
CA GLU A 68 0.37 -13.53 13.75
C GLU A 68 1.47 -14.25 12.94
N ILE A 69 1.95 -13.66 11.84
CA ILE A 69 2.99 -14.24 10.95
C ILE A 69 4.40 -13.75 11.33
N GLY A 70 4.50 -12.57 11.93
CA GLY A 70 5.73 -11.82 12.23
C GLY A 70 6.62 -12.42 13.33
N LYS A 71 6.19 -13.51 13.96
CA LYS A 71 7.10 -14.34 14.77
C LYS A 71 8.16 -15.09 13.93
N SER A 72 8.10 -15.03 12.60
CA SER A 72 8.99 -15.88 11.77
C SER A 72 9.77 -15.21 10.63
N ASP A 73 9.60 -13.93 10.31
CA ASP A 73 10.41 -13.32 9.23
C ASP A 73 11.05 -11.97 9.60
N SER A 74 12.36 -12.04 9.83
CA SER A 74 13.27 -10.95 10.19
C SER A 74 13.58 -9.97 9.05
N THR A 75 12.90 -10.08 7.91
CA THR A 75 13.19 -9.31 6.69
C THR A 75 12.53 -7.92 6.68
N TYR A 76 11.45 -7.70 7.44
CA TYR A 76 10.73 -6.42 7.45
C TYR A 76 11.50 -5.30 8.18
N ALA A 77 12.46 -5.65 9.04
CA ALA A 77 13.32 -4.68 9.73
C ALA A 77 14.26 -3.92 8.76
N ALA A 78 14.57 -4.48 7.58
CA ALA A 78 15.50 -3.86 6.65
C ALA A 78 14.87 -2.73 5.81
N ALA A 79 13.57 -2.82 5.49
CA ALA A 79 12.91 -1.84 4.62
C ALA A 79 12.63 -0.50 5.33
N VAL A 80 12.35 -0.52 6.64
CA VAL A 80 12.08 0.70 7.42
C VAL A 80 13.37 1.47 7.73
N ALA A 81 14.50 0.78 7.96
CA ALA A 81 15.78 1.41 8.26
C ALA A 81 16.31 2.30 7.12
N ILE A 82 16.01 1.97 5.85
CA ILE A 82 16.45 2.75 4.69
C ILE A 82 15.69 4.08 4.57
N LEU A 83 14.40 4.11 4.96
CA LEU A 83 13.59 5.33 4.88
C LEU A 83 13.92 6.35 5.97
N GLU A 84 14.37 5.93 7.16
CA GLU A 84 14.83 6.86 8.20
C GLU A 84 16.22 7.45 7.92
N LEU A 85 17.16 6.67 7.36
CA LEU A 85 18.51 7.17 7.02
C LEU A 85 18.48 8.20 5.87
N GLY A 86 17.53 8.10 4.94
CA GLY A 86 17.40 9.03 3.81
C GLY A 86 17.01 10.46 4.20
N LYS A 87 16.32 10.65 5.34
CA LYS A 87 15.91 11.98 5.81
C LYS A 87 16.99 12.70 6.64
N GLY A 88 17.95 11.96 7.18
CA GLY A 88 19.04 12.55 7.97
C GLY A 88 20.17 13.20 7.15
N LEU A 89 20.35 12.82 5.89
CA LEU A 89 21.52 13.21 5.08
C LEU A 89 21.30 14.41 4.13
N LEU A 90 20.06 14.86 3.93
CA LEU A 90 19.73 15.94 2.97
C LEU A 90 19.30 17.27 3.62
N GLY A 91 19.38 17.38 4.94
CA GLY A 91 18.99 18.59 5.67
C GLY A 91 20.09 19.14 6.56
N ASN A 92 21.14 19.74 5.97
CA ASN A 92 21.76 20.99 6.45
C ASN A 92 23.01 21.35 5.63
N LYS A 93 22.79 22.13 4.57
CA LYS A 93 23.81 23.06 4.06
C LYS A 93 23.13 24.38 3.74
N THR A 94 23.06 25.29 4.70
CA THR A 94 23.30 26.72 4.46
C THR A 94 23.31 27.54 5.76
N ARG A 95 24.44 28.26 5.91
CA ARG A 95 24.79 29.36 6.83
C ARG A 95 25.26 28.99 8.24
#